data_AF-A0A3C0UR29-F1
#
_entry.id   AF-A0A3C0UR29-F1
#
_cell.length_a   1.000
_cell.length_b   1.000
_cell.length_c   1.000
_cell.angle_alpha   90.00
_cell.angle_beta   90.00
_cell.angle_gamma   90.00
#
_symmetry.space_group_name_H-M   'P 1'
#
loop_
_entity.id
_entity.type
_entity.pdbx_description
1 polymer ?
#
loop_
_entity_poly.entity_id
_entity_poly.type
_entity_poly.pdbx_seq_one_letter_code
_entity_poly.pdbx_strand_id
1 'polypeptide(L)'
;NKTKVEDDVALLELDSSELDQKVGERDANQLREDVELIEGVYDTFNRDTYLSGKVAPVFFGSAVINFGVRERLEAFCQISPLPAARPTNVR
;
A
#
# COMPACT_ATOMS: atom_id res chain seq x y z
N ASN A 1 18.45 -7.46 -20.57
CA ASN A 1 17.57 -6.66 -19.70
C ASN A 1 17.59 -7.20 -18.28
N LYS A 2 18.44 -6.65 -17.41
CA LYS A 2 18.41 -6.93 -15.98
C LYS A 2 17.56 -5.83 -15.32
N THR A 3 16.29 -6.12 -15.08
CA THR A 3 15.47 -5.28 -14.19
C THR A 3 16.09 -5.44 -12.80
N LYS A 4 16.62 -4.35 -12.24
CA LYS A 4 17.15 -4.35 -10.88
C LYS A 4 15.98 -4.72 -9.95
N VAL A 5 16.16 -5.81 -9.20
CA VAL A 5 15.25 -6.22 -8.13
C VAL A 5 15.39 -5.19 -7.00
N GLU A 6 14.27 -4.76 -6.43
CA GLU A 6 14.24 -3.92 -5.23
C GLU A 6 14.69 -4.76 -4.03
N ASP A 7 15.94 -4.60 -3.60
CA ASP A 7 16.48 -5.36 -2.48
C ASP A 7 16.51 -4.59 -1.14
N ASP A 8 16.10 -3.32 -1.06
CA ASP A 8 16.15 -2.60 0.22
C ASP A 8 14.96 -1.65 0.41
N VAL A 9 13.87 -2.15 1.01
CA VAL A 9 12.89 -1.28 1.68
C VAL A 9 13.32 -1.14 3.13
N ALA A 10 13.90 0.01 3.46
CA ALA A 10 14.23 0.33 4.84
C ALA A 10 12.94 0.57 5.63
N LEU A 11 12.69 -0.26 6.65
CA LEU A 11 11.69 0.04 7.66
C LEU A 11 12.20 1.21 8.49
N LEU A 12 11.52 2.35 8.37
CA LEU A 12 11.83 3.60 9.03
C LEU A 12 10.58 4.05 9.79
N GLU A 13 10.77 4.48 11.04
CA GLU A 13 9.72 5.12 11.80
C GLU A 13 9.49 6.55 11.30
N LEU A 14 8.23 7.00 11.26
CA LEU A 14 7.85 8.33 10.77
C LEU A 14 8.53 9.46 11.57
N ASP A 15 8.70 9.27 12.87
CA ASP A 15 9.34 10.26 13.76
C ASP A 15 10.86 10.09 13.88
N SER A 16 11.46 9.21 13.07
CA SER A 16 12.89 8.96 13.14
C SER A 16 13.71 10.10 12.52
N SER A 17 14.81 10.46 13.16
CA SER A 17 15.81 11.38 12.58
C SER A 17 16.49 10.82 11.33
N GLU A 18 16.43 9.50 11.13
CA GLU A 18 16.95 8.85 9.91
C GLU A 18 16.09 9.20 8.68
N LEU A 19 14.77 9.35 8.85
CA LEU A 19 13.88 9.82 7.80
C LEU A 19 14.29 11.23 7.34
N ASP A 20 14.48 12.15 8.28
CA ASP A 20 14.87 13.54 7.99
C ASP A 20 16.20 13.61 7.22
N GLN A 21 17.15 12.72 7.54
CA GLN A 21 18.43 12.64 6.85
C GLN A 21 18.33 12.09 5.42
N LYS A 22 17.38 11.18 5.16
CA LYS A 22 17.22 10.50 3.87
C LYS A 22 16.40 11.30 2.87
N VAL A 23 15.29 11.91 3.29
CA VAL A 23 14.38 12.64 2.40
C VAL A 23 14.43 14.16 2.60
N GLY A 24 15.08 14.63 3.66
CA GLY A 24 15.13 16.05 4.02
C GLY A 24 13.98 16.47 4.94
N GLU A 25 14.25 17.42 5.83
CA GLU A 25 13.31 17.90 6.85
C GLU A 25 11.99 18.42 6.27
N ARG A 26 12.05 19.12 5.13
CA ARG A 26 10.85 19.64 4.46
C ARG A 26 9.90 18.51 4.03
N ASP A 27 10.41 17.52 3.32
CA ASP A 27 9.58 16.45 2.75
C ASP A 27 9.16 15.44 3.84
N ALA A 28 10.01 15.23 4.86
CA ALA A 28 9.66 14.45 6.04
C ALA A 28 8.50 15.09 6.82
N ASN A 29 8.52 16.41 7.02
CA ASN A 29 7.42 17.12 7.69
C ASN A 29 6.13 17.05 6.88
N GLN A 30 6.19 17.23 5.56
CA GLN A 30 5.02 17.06 4.70
C GLN A 30 4.43 15.64 4.82
N LEU A 31 5.29 14.61 4.83
CA LEU A 31 4.83 13.23 4.99
C LEU A 31 4.11 13.00 6.33
N ARG A 32 4.63 13.57 7.43
CA ARG A 32 4.00 13.49 8.76
C ARG A 32 2.62 14.15 8.76
N GLU A 33 2.52 15.36 8.21
CA GLU A 33 1.25 16.08 8.09
C GLU A 33 0.22 15.32 7.22
N ASP A 34 0.66 14.76 6.09
CA ASP A 34 -0.19 13.99 5.20
C ASP A 34 -0.72 12.71 5.88
N VAL A 35 0.13 12.01 6.65
CA VAL A 35 -0.27 10.83 7.42
C VAL A 35 -1.28 11.20 8.51
N GLU A 36 -1.01 12.26 9.29
CA GLU A 36 -1.93 12.74 10.33
C GLU A 36 -3.31 13.07 9.74
N LEU A 37 -3.34 13.73 8.58
CA LEU A 37 -4.59 14.05 7.88
C LEU A 37 -5.34 12.77 7.45
N ILE A 38 -4.63 11.78 6.91
CA ILE A 38 -5.23 10.52 6.48
C ILE A 38 -5.82 9.77 7.68
N GLU A 39 -5.07 9.66 8.78
CA GLU A 39 -5.51 8.98 10.01
C GLU A 39 -6.68 9.69 10.70
N GLY A 40 -6.77 11.02 10.58
CA GLY A 40 -7.88 11.81 11.10
C GLY A 40 -9.17 11.74 10.26
N VAL A 41 -9.06 11.44 8.95
CA VAL A 41 -10.19 11.48 8.01
C VAL A 41 -10.73 10.09 7.66
N TYR A 42 -9.84 9.11 7.50
CA TYR A 42 -10.21 7.77 7.02
C TYR A 42 -10.22 6.74 8.14
N ASP A 43 -11.18 5.83 8.07
CA ASP A 43 -11.19 4.65 8.93
C ASP A 43 -10.05 3.69 8.59
N THR A 44 -9.64 2.90 9.59
CA THR A 44 -8.71 1.79 9.39
C THR A 44 -9.24 0.81 8.36
N PHE A 45 -8.34 0.21 7.57
CA PHE A 45 -8.69 -0.77 6.54
C PHE A 45 -9.55 -1.92 7.11
N ASN A 46 -10.73 -2.12 6.52
CA ASN A 46 -11.64 -3.21 6.85
C ASN A 46 -11.85 -4.14 5.64
N ARG A 47 -11.46 -5.41 5.79
CA ARG A 47 -11.51 -6.40 4.69
C ARG A 47 -12.93 -6.66 4.20
N ASP A 48 -13.92 -6.72 5.08
CA ASP A 48 -15.31 -7.00 4.67
C ASP A 48 -15.88 -5.85 3.81
N THR A 49 -15.55 -4.61 4.19
CA THR A 49 -15.93 -3.42 3.43
C THR A 49 -15.28 -3.43 2.05
N TYR A 50 -14.01 -3.83 1.97
CA TYR A 50 -13.31 -4.05 0.71
C TYR A 50 -13.95 -5.16 -0.15
N LEU A 51 -14.22 -6.34 0.42
CA LEU A 51 -14.83 -7.48 -0.29
C LEU A 51 -16.26 -7.18 -0.75
N SER A 52 -16.96 -6.29 -0.04
CA SER A 52 -18.27 -5.78 -0.47
C SER A 52 -18.21 -4.76 -1.62
N GLY A 53 -17.01 -4.37 -2.04
CA GLY A 53 -16.79 -3.43 -3.14
C GLY A 53 -17.05 -1.96 -2.80
N LYS A 54 -17.17 -1.62 -1.51
CA LYS A 54 -17.46 -0.25 -1.05
C LYS A 54 -16.21 0.63 -0.97
N VAL A 55 -15.06 0.02 -0.77
CA VAL A 55 -13.76 0.70 -0.68
C VAL A 55 -12.73 -0.03 -1.53
N ALA A 56 -11.70 0.69 -1.96
CA ALA A 56 -10.56 0.13 -2.68
C ALA A 56 -9.26 0.50 -1.94
N PRO A 57 -8.34 -0.45 -1.72
CA PRO A 57 -7.04 -0.16 -1.14
C PRO A 57 -6.19 0.63 -2.15
N VAL A 58 -5.51 1.68 -1.68
CA VAL A 58 -4.66 2.55 -2.49
C VAL A 58 -3.20 2.24 -2.21
N PHE A 59 -2.39 2.17 -3.27
CA PHE A 59 -0.95 1.95 -3.20
C PHE A 59 -0.24 3.01 -4.04
N PHE A 60 0.90 3.50 -3.54
CA PHE A 60 1.75 4.44 -4.26
C PHE A 60 2.98 3.72 -4.80
N GLY A 61 3.36 4.03 -6.04
CA GLY A 61 4.54 3.45 -6.65
C GLY A 61 4.69 3.80 -8.13
N SER A 62 5.72 3.24 -8.76
CA SER A 62 5.97 3.42 -10.19
C SER A 62 6.29 2.08 -10.84
N ALA A 63 5.35 1.59 -11.63
CA ALA A 63 5.49 0.32 -12.35
C ALA A 63 6.65 0.33 -13.36
N VAL A 64 7.00 1.50 -13.91
CA VAL A 64 8.08 1.65 -14.91
C VAL A 64 9.44 1.33 -14.31
N ILE A 65 9.68 1.76 -13.07
CA ILE A 65 10.93 1.49 -12.34
C ILE A 65 10.80 0.32 -11.36
N ASN A 66 9.68 -0.41 -11.43
CA ASN A 66 9.36 -1.54 -10.56
C ASN A 66 9.38 -1.20 -9.06
N PHE A 67 8.91 0.00 -8.69
CA PHE A 67 8.82 0.47 -7.29
C PHE A 67 7.38 0.37 -6.76
N GLY A 68 7.20 -0.19 -5.56
CA GLY A 68 5.90 -0.34 -4.89
C GLY A 68 5.04 -1.50 -5.43
N VAL A 69 5.57 -2.28 -6.38
CA VAL A 69 4.84 -3.40 -7.01
C VAL A 69 4.75 -4.60 -6.07
N ARG A 70 5.81 -4.84 -5.28
CA ARG A 70 5.88 -5.95 -4.33
C ARG A 70 4.86 -5.78 -3.21
N GLU A 71 4.83 -4.62 -2.58
CA GLU A 71 3.94 -4.28 -1.46
C GLU A 71 2.48 -4.44 -1.89
N ARG A 72 2.16 -3.99 -3.10
CA ARG A 72 0.83 -4.21 -3.71
C ARG A 72 0.52 -5.69 -3.92
N LEU A 73 1.47 -6.48 -4.44
CA LEU A 73 1.26 -7.92 -4.69
C LEU A 73 1.11 -8.71 -3.39
N GLU A 74 1.91 -8.41 -2.37
CA GLU A 74 1.82 -9.04 -1.05
C GLU A 74 0.46 -8.74 -0.40
N ALA A 75 0.06 -7.47 -0.37
CA ALA A 75 -1.25 -7.07 0.14
C ALA A 75 -2.38 -7.71 -0.68
N PHE A 76 -2.25 -7.74 -2.01
CA PHE A 76 -3.22 -8.40 -2.89
C PHE A 76 -3.40 -9.88 -2.53
N CYS A 77 -2.33 -10.63 -2.30
CA CYS A 77 -2.41 -12.03 -1.88
C CYS A 77 -3.11 -12.21 -0.52
N GLN A 78 -2.98 -11.25 0.39
CA GLN A 78 -3.59 -11.30 1.73
C GLN A 78 -5.08 -10.93 1.72
N ILE A 79 -5.46 -9.88 1.00
CA ILE A 79 -6.79 -9.27 1.11
C ILE A 79 -7.78 -9.79 0.07
N SER A 80 -7.31 -10.24 -1.10
CA SER A 80 -8.17 -10.63 -2.21
C SER A 80 -9.11 -11.79 -1.86
N PRO A 81 -10.28 -11.88 -2.51
CA PRO A 81 -11.16 -13.03 -2.38
C PRO A 81 -10.56 -14.26 -3.07
N LEU A 82 -10.84 -15.43 -2.49
CA LEU A 82 -10.63 -16.71 -3.17
C LEU A 82 -11.66 -16.88 -4.32
N PRO A 83 -11.45 -17.85 -5.21
CA PRO A 83 -12.44 -18.18 -6.24
C PRO A 83 -13.84 -18.34 -5.65
N ALA A 84 -14.77 -17.51 -6.12
CA ALA A 84 -16.15 -17.52 -5.66
C ALA A 84 -17.00 -18.48 -6.50
N ALA A 85 -17.93 -19.15 -5.85
CA ALA A 85 -18.93 -19.96 -6.54
C ALA A 85 -19.75 -19.10 -7.50
N ARG A 86 -20.08 -19.66 -8.66
CA ARG A 86 -20.98 -19.03 -9.64
C ARG A 86 -22.26 -19.85 -9.73
N PRO A 87 -23.44 -19.21 -9.78
CA PRO A 87 -24.68 -19.93 -10.01
C PRO A 87 -24.65 -20.53 -11.42
N THR A 88 -24.96 -21.82 -11.53
CA THR A 88 -25.20 -22.50 -12.81
C THR A 88 -26.63 -23.00 -12.84
N ASN A 89 -27.26 -22.91 -14.01
CA ASN A 89 -28.59 -23.44 -14.28
C ASN A 89 -28.58 -24.90 -14.75
N VAL A 90 -27.40 -25.47 -15.00
CA VAL A 90 -27.21 -26.85 -15.46
C VAL A 90 -26.04 -27.48 -14.71
N ARG A 91 -26.19 -28.76 -14.36
CA ARG A 91 -25.14 -29.54 -13.67
C ARG A 91 -23.90 -29.71 -14.52
#